data_AF-A0AAV5UMB6-F1
#
_entry.id   AF-A0AAV5UMB6-F1
#
_cell.length_a   1.000
_cell.length_b   1.000
_cell.length_c   1.000
_cell.angle_alpha   90.00
_cell.angle_beta   90.00
_cell.angle_gamma   90.00
#
_symmetry.space_group_name_H-M   'P 1'
#
loop_
_entity.id
_entity.type
_entity.pdbx_description
1 polymer ?
#
loop_
_entity_poly.entity_id
_entity_poly.type
_entity_poly.pdbx_seq_one_letter_code
_entity_poly.pdbx_strand_id
1 'polypeptide(L)'
;MVPTDYIFCALTQSLGEKEDLFDEEQSLSWLLHSLTQPFPLLFLHVPDGHQQEKEIASTIGRAIGRPLSELEAKLSDELKQARVDLFLETEQAHALRGKTGFEHFAFPEEIQAVNVDEYAPKDLINKITSSNLRYQLFFRSKEDEENNEDKDCITVDVDFDVNYTPHGLIEKAIGYLEGSEEEEWRNLLETTHPSDFLLQIAAQKKFLTGNKRHLIMYAGVRSMLEDYRIPRFVVRRKSIVLRDYRNLRPCTGHHTCGHMKVDGGRMKYREGAVRMIP
;
A
#
# COMPACT_ATOMS: atom_id res chain seq x y z
N MET A 1 10.38 -10.12 37.39
CA MET A 1 9.07 -9.67 36.91
C MET A 1 9.14 -8.16 36.80
N VAL A 2 9.06 -7.65 35.58
CA VAL A 2 9.08 -6.23 35.22
C VAL A 2 7.76 -5.87 34.54
N PRO A 3 7.35 -4.59 34.55
CA PRO A 3 6.06 -4.17 33.98
C PRO A 3 5.82 -4.61 32.53
N THR A 4 6.88 -4.80 31.74
CA THR A 4 6.85 -5.29 30.35
C THR A 4 6.46 -6.77 30.21
N ASP A 5 6.40 -7.52 31.31
CA ASP A 5 6.00 -8.94 31.29
C ASP A 5 4.47 -9.10 31.25
N TYR A 6 3.73 -7.99 31.29
CA TYR A 6 2.28 -7.96 31.41
C TYR A 6 1.62 -7.21 30.27
N ILE A 7 0.41 -7.63 29.94
CA ILE A 7 -0.48 -6.90 29.04
C ILE A 7 -1.82 -6.67 29.73
N PHE A 8 -2.53 -5.64 29.29
CA PHE A 8 -3.94 -5.49 29.65
C PHE A 8 -4.79 -6.46 28.85
N CYS A 9 -5.88 -6.92 29.46
CA CYS A 9 -6.96 -7.58 28.75
C CYS A 9 -8.31 -7.05 29.23
N ALA A 10 -9.31 -7.17 28.38
CA ALA A 10 -10.66 -6.70 28.62
C ALA A 10 -11.68 -7.80 28.31
N LEU A 11 -12.88 -7.69 28.89
CA LEU A 11 -14.01 -8.54 28.51
C LEU A 11 -14.80 -7.85 27.41
N THR A 12 -15.02 -8.56 26.30
CA THR A 12 -15.74 -8.03 25.14
C THR A 12 -17.25 -7.95 25.41
N GLN A 13 -17.87 -6.86 24.95
CA GLN A 13 -19.30 -6.58 25.11
C GLN A 13 -20.20 -7.64 24.47
N SER A 14 -19.78 -8.24 23.35
CA SER A 14 -20.61 -9.13 22.55
C SER A 14 -20.70 -10.55 23.11
N LEU A 15 -19.60 -11.07 23.68
CA LEU A 15 -19.47 -12.50 24.01
C LEU A 15 -18.94 -12.74 25.43
N GLY A 16 -18.51 -11.70 26.15
CA GLY A 16 -17.83 -11.86 27.44
C GLY A 16 -16.48 -12.58 27.31
N GLU A 17 -15.91 -12.59 26.11
CA GLU A 17 -14.60 -13.19 25.84
C GLU A 17 -13.49 -12.27 26.30
N LYS A 18 -12.38 -12.87 26.76
CA LYS A 18 -11.18 -12.13 27.13
C LYS A 18 -10.43 -11.74 25.86
N GLU A 19 -10.19 -10.45 25.67
CA GLU A 19 -9.39 -9.90 24.59
C GLU A 19 -8.11 -9.27 25.15
N ASP A 20 -6.98 -9.80 24.70
CA ASP A 20 -5.63 -9.33 25.02
C ASP A 20 -5.34 -8.01 24.26
N LEU A 21 -4.99 -6.94 24.98
CA LEU A 21 -4.74 -5.60 24.44
C LEU A 21 -3.23 -5.40 24.23
N PHE A 22 -2.72 -5.86 23.10
CA PHE A 22 -1.30 -5.72 22.75
C PHE A 22 -0.93 -4.30 22.25
N ASP A 23 -1.90 -3.59 21.69
CA ASP A 23 -1.72 -2.23 21.18
C ASP A 23 -2.04 -1.21 22.28
N GLU A 24 -1.02 -0.89 23.07
CA GLU A 24 -1.12 0.07 24.19
C GLU A 24 -1.26 1.54 23.73
N GLU A 25 -1.15 1.82 22.43
CA GLU A 25 -1.39 3.16 21.86
C GLU A 25 -2.90 3.46 21.73
N GLN A 26 -3.76 2.45 21.91
CA GLN A 26 -5.21 2.64 21.85
C GLN A 26 -5.72 3.53 22.98
N SER A 27 -6.58 4.48 22.62
CA SER A 27 -7.22 5.35 23.60
C SER A 27 -8.10 4.54 24.56
N LEU A 28 -7.92 4.79 25.86
CA LEU A 28 -8.81 4.28 26.91
C LEU A 28 -10.28 4.60 26.63
N SER A 29 -10.59 5.77 26.04
CA SER A 29 -11.98 6.12 25.73
C SER A 29 -12.60 5.14 24.72
N TRP A 30 -11.82 4.72 23.72
CA TRP A 30 -12.28 3.76 22.71
C TRP A 30 -12.45 2.37 23.34
N LEU A 31 -11.46 1.90 24.10
CA LEU A 31 -11.51 0.62 24.81
C LEU A 31 -12.73 0.53 25.73
N LEU A 32 -12.99 1.61 26.50
CA LEU A 32 -14.07 1.65 27.46
C LEU A 32 -15.45 1.68 26.79
N HIS A 33 -15.61 2.40 25.68
CA HIS A 33 -16.89 2.52 24.98
C HIS A 33 -17.21 1.37 24.03
N SER A 34 -16.20 0.85 23.32
CA SER A 34 -16.40 -0.13 22.25
C SER A 34 -16.18 -1.57 22.68
N LEU A 35 -15.36 -1.80 23.71
CA LEU A 35 -14.94 -3.14 24.09
C LEU A 35 -15.55 -3.58 25.42
N THR A 36 -15.39 -2.77 26.46
CA THR A 36 -15.66 -3.22 27.84
C THR A 36 -17.07 -2.92 28.36
N GLN A 37 -17.93 -2.21 27.62
CA GLN A 37 -19.26 -1.89 28.16
C GLN A 37 -20.09 -3.16 28.38
N PRO A 38 -20.82 -3.28 29.51
CA PRO A 38 -21.03 -2.26 30.55
C PRO A 38 -20.02 -2.28 31.72
N PHE A 39 -19.01 -3.14 31.68
CA PHE A 39 -18.04 -3.36 32.77
C PHE A 39 -16.66 -2.79 32.42
N PRO A 40 -16.34 -1.54 32.79
CA PRO A 40 -15.06 -0.88 32.46
C PRO A 40 -13.90 -1.45 33.29
N LEU A 41 -13.61 -2.73 33.10
CA LEU A 41 -12.60 -3.48 33.82
C LEU A 41 -11.51 -3.91 32.85
N LEU A 42 -10.28 -3.58 33.21
CA LEU A 42 -9.07 -4.09 32.59
C LEU A 42 -8.39 -5.00 33.60
N PHE A 43 -7.96 -6.17 33.14
CA PHE A 43 -7.16 -7.08 33.95
C PHE A 43 -5.74 -7.09 33.40
N LEU A 44 -4.79 -7.28 34.31
CA LEU A 44 -3.40 -7.42 33.95
C LEU A 44 -3.04 -8.90 34.00
N HIS A 45 -2.43 -9.44 32.96
CA HIS A 45 -1.91 -10.81 32.98
C HIS A 45 -0.67 -10.97 32.11
N VAL A 46 0.04 -12.08 32.33
CA VAL A 46 1.12 -12.50 31.44
C VAL A 46 0.49 -13.17 30.22
N PRO A 47 0.80 -12.73 28.98
CA PRO A 47 0.23 -13.33 27.79
C PRO A 47 0.78 -14.73 27.57
N ASP A 48 -0.12 -15.70 27.38
CA ASP A 48 0.27 -17.05 26.93
C ASP A 48 0.54 -17.06 25.42
N GLY A 49 1.48 -17.88 24.94
CA GLY A 49 1.75 -18.07 23.51
C GLY A 49 2.62 -16.97 22.87
N HIS A 50 2.63 -16.92 21.54
CA HIS A 50 3.47 -15.99 20.78
C HIS A 50 2.77 -14.63 20.58
N GLN A 51 3.30 -13.58 21.21
CA GLN A 51 2.76 -12.22 21.14
C GLN A 51 2.55 -11.73 19.71
N GLN A 52 3.54 -11.91 18.82
CA GLN A 52 3.43 -11.47 17.41
C GLN A 52 2.27 -12.14 16.66
N GLU A 53 2.02 -13.42 16.93
CA GLU A 53 0.91 -14.17 16.31
C GLU A 53 -0.43 -13.62 16.81
N LYS A 54 -0.54 -13.34 18.10
CA LYS A 54 -1.75 -12.77 18.70
C LYS A 54 -2.03 -11.34 18.23
N GLU A 55 -1.01 -10.50 18.09
CA GLU A 55 -1.11 -9.14 17.54
C GLU A 55 -1.63 -9.16 16.10
N ILE A 56 -1.09 -10.05 15.27
CA ILE A 56 -1.54 -10.25 13.89
C ILE A 56 -2.98 -10.78 13.89
N ALA A 57 -3.29 -11.77 14.71
CA ALA A 57 -4.63 -12.35 14.82
C ALA A 57 -5.69 -11.31 15.24
N SER A 58 -5.37 -10.47 16.21
CA SER A 58 -6.23 -9.35 16.65
C SER A 58 -6.42 -8.34 15.52
N THR A 59 -5.35 -7.96 14.83
CA THR A 59 -5.41 -7.03 13.68
C THR A 59 -6.30 -7.56 12.55
N ILE A 60 -6.13 -8.84 12.18
CA ILE A 60 -6.94 -9.51 11.18
C ILE A 60 -8.40 -9.58 11.65
N GLY A 61 -8.63 -9.98 12.91
CA GLY A 61 -9.97 -10.09 13.47
C GLY A 61 -10.73 -8.76 13.45
N ARG A 62 -10.05 -7.66 13.81
CA ARG A 62 -10.59 -6.30 13.69
C ARG A 62 -10.91 -5.91 12.25
N ALA A 63 -10.03 -6.25 11.30
CA ALA A 63 -10.26 -5.97 9.88
C ALA A 63 -11.46 -6.75 9.29
N ILE A 64 -11.68 -7.99 9.75
CA ILE A 64 -12.83 -8.82 9.38
C ILE A 64 -14.10 -8.43 10.16
N GLY A 65 -13.93 -7.76 11.30
CA GLY A 65 -15.00 -7.42 12.24
C GLY A 65 -15.44 -8.58 13.13
N ARG A 66 -14.62 -9.65 13.24
CA ARG A 66 -14.86 -10.81 14.11
C ARG A 66 -13.56 -11.40 14.63
N PRO A 67 -13.49 -11.84 15.91
CA PRO A 67 -12.32 -12.54 16.44
C PRO A 67 -12.01 -13.82 15.65
N LEU A 68 -10.72 -14.08 15.39
CA LEU A 68 -10.31 -15.30 14.69
C LEU A 68 -10.60 -16.58 15.50
N SER A 69 -10.54 -16.50 16.83
CA SER A 69 -10.90 -17.61 17.74
C SER A 69 -12.31 -18.14 17.49
N GLU A 70 -13.26 -17.24 17.25
CA GLU A 70 -14.66 -17.61 16.95
C GLU A 70 -14.79 -18.32 15.61
N LEU A 71 -14.04 -17.85 14.60
CA LEU A 71 -14.00 -18.49 13.29
C LEU A 71 -13.39 -19.89 13.41
N GLU A 72 -12.33 -20.02 14.21
CA GLU A 72 -11.60 -21.27 14.41
C GLU A 72 -12.42 -22.36 15.11
N ALA A 73 -13.21 -21.97 16.12
CA ALA A 73 -14.09 -22.89 16.83
C ALA A 73 -15.16 -23.54 15.92
N LYS A 74 -15.47 -22.93 14.77
CA LYS A 74 -16.55 -23.35 13.85
C LYS A 74 -16.03 -24.01 12.56
N LEU A 75 -14.72 -24.27 12.43
CA LEU A 75 -14.14 -24.84 11.21
C LEU A 75 -14.47 -26.33 11.06
N SER A 76 -15.13 -26.68 9.95
CA SER A 76 -15.19 -28.05 9.45
C SER A 76 -13.82 -28.51 8.92
N ASP A 77 -13.61 -29.82 8.76
CA ASP A 77 -12.35 -30.34 8.22
C ASP A 77 -12.10 -29.90 6.77
N GLU A 78 -13.16 -29.72 5.98
CA GLU A 78 -13.10 -29.12 4.64
C GLU A 78 -12.58 -27.69 4.69
N LEU A 79 -13.09 -26.86 5.62
CA LEU A 79 -12.62 -25.47 5.77
C LEU A 79 -11.19 -25.40 6.31
N LYS A 80 -10.76 -26.35 7.16
CA LYS A 80 -9.36 -26.45 7.58
C LYS A 80 -8.46 -26.74 6.38
N GLN A 81 -8.84 -27.66 5.50
CA GLN A 81 -8.07 -27.94 4.29
C GLN A 81 -8.02 -26.73 3.36
N ALA A 82 -9.16 -26.06 3.13
CA ALA A 82 -9.22 -24.85 2.32
C ALA A 82 -8.32 -23.72 2.86
N ARG A 83 -8.19 -23.57 4.19
CA ARG A 83 -7.25 -22.61 4.81
C ARG A 83 -5.80 -22.95 4.50
N VAL A 84 -5.43 -24.23 4.49
CA VAL A 84 -4.07 -24.67 4.14
C VAL A 84 -3.79 -24.39 2.66
N ASP A 85 -4.74 -24.70 1.78
CA ASP A 85 -4.56 -24.46 0.34
C ASP A 85 -4.42 -22.96 0.04
N LEU A 86 -5.25 -22.12 0.67
CA LEU A 86 -5.16 -20.65 0.56
C LEU A 86 -3.83 -20.10 1.09
N PHE A 87 -3.29 -20.69 2.16
CA PHE A 87 -1.98 -20.30 2.68
C PHE A 87 -0.88 -20.56 1.64
N LEU A 88 -0.89 -21.71 0.97
CA LEU A 88 0.07 -22.03 -0.09
C LEU A 88 -0.05 -21.09 -1.28
N GLU A 89 -1.27 -20.74 -1.69
CA GLU A 89 -1.49 -19.72 -2.74
C GLU A 89 -0.96 -18.34 -2.31
N THR A 90 -1.15 -17.98 -1.04
CA THR A 90 -0.65 -16.71 -0.49
C THR A 90 0.88 -16.69 -0.46
N GLU A 91 1.55 -17.79 -0.14
CA GLU A 91 3.01 -17.90 -0.23
C GLU A 91 3.50 -17.74 -1.67
N GLN A 92 2.82 -18.35 -2.64
CA GLN A 92 3.16 -18.19 -4.05
C GLN A 92 2.97 -16.73 -4.52
N ALA A 93 1.83 -16.11 -4.19
CA ALA A 93 1.59 -14.70 -4.49
C ALA A 93 2.63 -13.78 -3.82
N HIS A 94 3.02 -14.07 -2.57
CA HIS A 94 4.07 -13.36 -1.86
C HIS A 94 5.46 -13.55 -2.51
N ALA A 95 5.74 -14.73 -3.07
CA ALA A 95 6.98 -14.99 -3.79
C ALA A 95 7.02 -14.24 -5.14
N LEU A 96 5.91 -14.19 -5.85
CA LEU A 96 5.80 -13.62 -7.20
C LEU A 96 5.57 -12.11 -7.23
N ARG A 97 5.01 -11.51 -6.17
CA ARG A 97 4.77 -10.07 -6.14
C ARG A 97 6.09 -9.32 -6.30
N GLY A 98 6.09 -8.27 -7.10
CA GLY A 98 7.27 -7.42 -7.22
C GLY A 98 7.56 -6.73 -5.89
N LYS A 99 8.85 -6.69 -5.51
CA LYS A 99 9.31 -6.25 -4.18
C LYS A 99 10.26 -5.05 -4.23
N THR A 100 10.72 -4.68 -5.43
CA THR A 100 11.79 -3.69 -5.60
C THR A 100 11.41 -2.62 -6.60
N GLY A 101 11.85 -1.39 -6.33
CA GLY A 101 11.71 -0.27 -7.25
C GLY A 101 10.24 -0.02 -7.62
N PHE A 102 10.01 0.27 -8.89
CA PHE A 102 8.67 0.58 -9.42
C PHE A 102 7.89 -0.66 -9.88
N GLU A 103 8.49 -1.85 -9.79
CA GLU A 103 7.77 -3.12 -9.92
C GLU A 103 7.16 -3.55 -8.56
N HIS A 104 7.41 -2.79 -7.49
CA HIS A 104 6.85 -3.07 -6.17
C HIS A 104 5.32 -3.16 -6.23
N PHE A 105 4.73 -4.16 -5.56
CA PHE A 105 3.28 -4.43 -5.57
C PHE A 105 2.38 -3.26 -5.10
N ALA A 106 2.99 -2.22 -4.52
CA ALA A 106 2.32 -1.00 -4.07
C ALA A 106 2.07 0.00 -5.21
N PHE A 107 2.60 -0.27 -6.41
CA PHE A 107 2.42 0.53 -7.61
C PHE A 107 1.64 -0.25 -8.68
N PRO A 108 0.34 -0.54 -8.46
CA PRO A 108 -0.46 -1.17 -9.50
C PRO A 108 -0.68 -0.21 -10.67
N GLU A 109 -0.39 -0.66 -11.89
CA GLU A 109 -0.75 0.07 -13.11
C GLU A 109 -2.22 -0.22 -13.46
N GLU A 110 -3.12 0.71 -13.12
CA GLU A 110 -4.53 0.65 -13.54
C GLU A 110 -4.66 1.11 -15.00
N ILE A 111 -4.47 0.18 -15.93
CA ILE A 111 -4.57 0.43 -17.36
C ILE A 111 -5.94 0.00 -17.88
N GLN A 112 -6.66 0.91 -18.51
CA GLN A 112 -7.83 0.56 -19.29
C GLN A 112 -7.36 0.00 -20.63
N ALA A 113 -7.55 -1.30 -20.80
CA ALA A 113 -7.34 -1.95 -22.09
C ALA A 113 -8.29 -1.33 -23.12
N VAL A 114 -7.72 -0.81 -24.19
CA VAL A 114 -8.45 -0.46 -25.41
C VAL A 114 -8.11 -1.51 -26.46
N ASN A 115 -8.94 -1.65 -27.50
CA ASN A 115 -8.68 -2.56 -28.61
C ASN A 115 -7.25 -2.43 -29.13
N VAL A 116 -6.70 -3.54 -29.64
CA VAL A 116 -5.27 -3.76 -29.94
C VAL A 116 -4.63 -2.67 -30.82
N ASP A 117 -5.43 -1.88 -31.54
CA ASP A 117 -4.96 -0.91 -32.55
C ASP A 117 -5.33 0.56 -32.25
N GLU A 118 -6.09 0.87 -31.19
CA GLU A 118 -6.48 2.25 -30.85
C GLU A 118 -6.26 2.51 -29.35
N TYR A 119 -5.41 3.50 -29.00
CA TYR A 119 -5.16 3.86 -27.60
C TYR A 119 -6.28 4.70 -26.96
N ALA A 120 -7.13 5.33 -27.78
CA ALA A 120 -8.28 6.09 -27.36
C ALA A 120 -9.33 6.18 -28.48
N PRO A 121 -10.64 6.18 -28.16
CA PRO A 121 -11.68 6.43 -29.15
C PRO A 121 -11.52 7.80 -29.81
N LYS A 122 -11.74 7.89 -31.13
CA LYS A 122 -11.66 9.16 -31.88
C LYS A 122 -12.57 10.24 -31.31
N ASP A 123 -13.75 9.86 -30.83
CA ASP A 123 -14.70 10.79 -30.19
C ASP A 123 -14.11 11.46 -28.94
N LEU A 124 -13.32 10.72 -28.16
CA LEU A 124 -12.63 11.26 -26.99
C LEU A 124 -11.54 12.24 -27.42
N ILE A 125 -10.74 11.91 -28.44
CA ILE A 125 -9.70 12.82 -28.97
C ILE A 125 -10.32 14.12 -29.50
N ASN A 126 -11.39 14.00 -30.29
CA ASN A 126 -12.12 15.17 -30.82
C ASN A 126 -12.66 16.03 -29.68
N LYS A 127 -13.26 15.41 -28.66
CA LYS A 127 -13.77 16.08 -27.47
C LYS A 127 -12.67 16.84 -26.71
N ILE A 128 -11.53 16.21 -26.46
CA ILE A 128 -10.38 16.81 -25.78
C ILE A 128 -9.90 18.04 -26.56
N THR A 129 -9.78 17.89 -27.88
CA THR A 129 -9.34 18.96 -28.78
C THR A 129 -10.33 20.12 -28.81
N SER A 130 -11.63 19.83 -28.93
CA SER A 130 -12.68 20.87 -28.94
C SER A 130 -12.82 21.61 -27.62
N SER A 131 -12.49 20.97 -26.49
CA SER A 131 -12.51 21.59 -25.17
C SER A 131 -11.17 22.19 -24.74
N ASN A 132 -10.16 22.14 -25.62
CA ASN A 132 -8.81 22.64 -25.38
C ASN A 132 -8.24 22.18 -24.02
N LEU A 133 -8.44 20.90 -23.70
CA LEU A 133 -7.89 20.33 -22.47
C LEU A 133 -6.37 20.25 -22.58
N ARG A 134 -5.72 20.43 -21.44
CA ARG A 134 -4.27 20.41 -21.27
C ARG A 134 -3.91 19.46 -20.13
N TYR A 135 -2.63 19.18 -19.99
CA TYR A 135 -2.06 18.56 -18.80
C TYR A 135 -1.49 19.65 -17.88
N GLN A 136 -1.62 19.48 -16.57
CA GLN A 136 -1.07 20.42 -15.60
C GLN A 136 -0.15 19.69 -14.64
N LEU A 137 1.09 20.15 -14.52
CA LEU A 137 2.13 19.54 -13.70
C LEU A 137 2.54 20.49 -12.58
N PHE A 138 2.70 19.96 -11.38
CA PHE A 138 3.17 20.67 -10.20
C PHE A 138 4.53 20.13 -9.79
N PHE A 139 5.55 21.00 -9.80
CA PHE A 139 6.89 20.71 -9.32
C PHE A 139 7.06 21.30 -7.92
N ARG A 140 7.74 20.57 -7.05
CA ARG A 140 8.06 21.00 -5.68
C ARG A 140 9.56 20.96 -5.43
N SER A 141 10.01 21.82 -4.52
CA SER A 141 11.37 21.73 -4.00
C SER A 141 11.59 20.35 -3.39
N LYS A 142 12.85 19.92 -3.30
CA LYS A 142 13.18 18.63 -2.70
C LYS A 142 12.82 18.60 -1.21
N GLU A 143 13.02 19.71 -0.51
CA GLU A 143 12.70 19.87 0.90
C GLU A 143 11.19 19.75 1.15
N ASP A 144 10.37 20.45 0.36
CA ASP A 144 8.91 20.34 0.44
C ASP A 144 8.43 18.92 0.11
N GLU A 145 9.08 18.26 -0.86
CA GLU A 145 8.73 16.89 -1.21
C GLU A 145 9.05 15.89 -0.09
N GLU A 146 10.17 16.06 0.61
CA GLU A 146 10.57 15.23 1.77
C GLU A 146 9.67 15.47 2.99
N ASN A 147 9.24 16.72 3.22
CA ASN A 147 8.33 17.10 4.31
C ASN A 147 6.84 16.91 3.95
N ASN A 148 6.55 16.57 2.69
CA ASN A 148 5.22 16.47 2.13
C ASN A 148 4.37 17.76 2.29
N GLU A 149 5.00 18.89 2.02
CA GLU A 149 4.38 20.23 2.04
C GLU A 149 4.12 20.71 0.60
N ASP A 150 3.10 21.56 0.41
CA ASP A 150 2.67 22.08 -0.90
C ASP A 150 2.77 23.62 -0.96
N LYS A 151 3.78 24.20 -0.31
CA LYS A 151 3.90 25.66 -0.16
C LYS A 151 4.37 26.36 -1.44
N ASP A 152 5.49 25.91 -2.00
CA ASP A 152 6.15 26.56 -3.13
C ASP A 152 6.16 25.63 -4.36
N CYS A 153 5.01 25.56 -5.06
CA CYS A 153 4.87 24.72 -6.25
C CYS A 153 4.91 25.53 -7.55
N ILE A 154 5.74 25.08 -8.49
CA ILE A 154 5.75 25.61 -9.86
C ILE A 154 4.73 24.82 -10.69
N THR A 155 3.84 25.55 -11.36
CA THR A 155 2.82 24.95 -12.21
C THR A 155 3.21 25.09 -13.68
N VAL A 156 3.21 23.97 -14.41
CA VAL A 156 3.46 23.93 -15.85
C VAL A 156 2.24 23.36 -16.55
N ASP A 157 1.63 24.18 -17.42
CA ASP A 157 0.59 23.70 -18.31
C ASP A 157 1.22 23.22 -19.62
N VAL A 158 0.92 21.99 -20.01
CA VAL A 158 1.38 21.37 -21.25
C VAL A 158 0.18 21.02 -22.11
N ASP A 159 0.20 21.42 -23.38
CA ASP A 159 -0.89 21.09 -24.31
C ASP A 159 -1.10 19.57 -24.41
N PHE A 160 -2.34 19.17 -24.65
CA PHE A 160 -2.64 17.76 -24.78
C PHE A 160 -2.01 17.17 -26.06
N ASP A 161 -1.31 16.06 -25.90
CA ASP A 161 -0.91 15.16 -26.97
C ASP A 161 -1.32 13.73 -26.62
N VAL A 162 -1.92 13.03 -27.58
CA VAL A 162 -2.34 11.63 -27.45
C VAL A 162 -1.14 10.69 -27.28
N ASN A 163 0.02 11.07 -27.81
CA ASN A 163 1.22 10.25 -27.81
C ASN A 163 2.04 10.38 -26.53
N TYR A 164 1.72 11.35 -25.65
CA TYR A 164 2.49 11.51 -24.43
C TYR A 164 2.43 10.28 -23.54
N THR A 165 3.62 9.87 -23.13
CA THR A 165 3.87 8.93 -22.04
C THR A 165 4.18 9.74 -20.77
N PRO A 166 4.18 9.12 -19.57
CA PRO A 166 4.61 9.82 -18.36
C PRO A 166 6.00 10.47 -18.50
N HIS A 167 6.94 9.77 -19.13
CA HIS A 167 8.27 10.30 -19.38
C HIS A 167 8.28 11.47 -20.37
N GLY A 168 7.60 11.33 -21.51
CA GLY A 168 7.54 12.38 -22.53
C GLY A 168 6.84 13.65 -22.04
N LEU A 169 5.84 13.52 -21.16
CA LEU A 169 5.18 14.66 -20.55
C LEU A 169 6.11 15.41 -19.58
N ILE A 170 6.88 14.68 -18.75
CA ILE A 170 7.88 15.28 -17.86
C ILE A 170 8.96 16.00 -18.67
N GLU A 171 9.50 15.33 -19.70
CA GLU A 171 10.52 15.90 -20.58
C GLU A 171 10.02 17.21 -21.22
N LYS A 172 8.79 17.21 -21.74
CA LYS A 172 8.18 18.42 -22.32
C LYS A 172 8.02 19.54 -21.30
N ALA A 173 7.55 19.22 -20.08
CA ALA A 173 7.36 20.20 -19.02
C ALA A 173 8.69 20.80 -18.55
N ILE A 174 9.73 19.99 -18.41
CA ILE A 174 11.08 20.47 -18.09
C ILE A 174 11.62 21.37 -19.21
N GLY A 175 11.42 20.99 -20.48
CA GLY A 175 11.80 21.84 -21.60
C GLY A 175 11.10 23.22 -21.60
N TYR A 176 9.85 23.31 -21.12
CA TYR A 176 9.16 24.59 -20.92
C TYR A 176 9.76 25.42 -19.78
N LEU A 177 10.19 24.78 -18.68
CA LEU A 177 10.90 25.45 -17.61
C LEU A 177 12.24 25.98 -18.10
N GLU A 178 13.04 25.14 -18.76
CA GLU A 178 14.37 25.51 -19.28
C GLU A 178 14.31 26.64 -20.32
N GLY A 179 13.22 26.73 -21.09
CA GLY A 179 12.97 27.80 -22.06
C GLY A 179 12.32 29.06 -21.48
N SER A 180 11.91 29.05 -20.20
CA SER A 180 11.32 30.21 -19.53
C SER A 180 12.39 31.23 -19.13
N GLU A 181 12.05 32.52 -19.17
CA GLU A 181 12.91 33.59 -18.65
C GLU A 181 12.95 33.63 -17.12
N GLU A 182 11.95 33.02 -16.46
CA GLU A 182 11.88 32.92 -15.00
C GLU A 182 12.90 31.89 -14.50
N GLU A 183 13.87 32.30 -13.67
CA GLU A 183 14.90 31.41 -13.13
C GLU A 183 14.50 30.70 -11.82
N GLU A 184 13.29 30.90 -11.31
CA GLU A 184 12.82 30.33 -10.04
C GLU A 184 12.91 28.79 -10.02
N TRP A 185 12.67 28.15 -11.17
CA TRP A 185 12.78 26.69 -11.31
C TRP A 185 14.19 26.16 -11.07
N ARG A 186 15.23 26.97 -11.32
CA ARG A 186 16.63 26.54 -11.13
C ARG A 186 16.97 26.34 -9.67
N ASN A 187 16.34 27.10 -8.78
CA ASN A 187 16.51 26.96 -7.34
C ASN A 187 15.68 25.77 -6.80
N LEU A 188 14.60 25.42 -7.48
CA LEU A 188 13.65 24.37 -7.06
C LEU A 188 14.06 22.97 -7.52
N LEU A 189 14.63 22.85 -8.73
CA LEU A 189 15.02 21.59 -9.34
C LEU A 189 16.55 21.40 -9.33
N GLU A 190 17.04 20.60 -8.37
CA GLU A 190 18.45 20.17 -8.32
C GLU A 190 18.90 19.38 -9.58
N THR A 191 17.95 18.74 -10.26
CA THR A 191 18.16 17.95 -11.48
C THR A 191 17.04 18.25 -12.47
N THR A 192 17.38 18.38 -13.75
CA THR A 192 16.41 18.49 -14.84
C THR A 192 16.29 17.19 -15.63
N HIS A 193 16.92 16.10 -15.19
CA HIS A 193 16.87 14.86 -15.94
C HIS A 193 15.49 14.18 -15.79
N PRO A 194 14.69 14.01 -16.88
CA PRO A 194 13.30 13.53 -16.78
C PRO A 194 13.17 12.14 -16.15
N SER A 195 14.22 11.29 -16.27
CA SER A 195 14.21 9.95 -15.71
C SER A 195 14.31 9.92 -14.18
N ASP A 196 14.65 11.03 -13.52
CA ASP A 196 14.72 11.10 -12.06
C ASP A 196 13.32 11.26 -11.43
N PHE A 197 12.33 11.55 -12.26
CA PHE A 197 10.97 11.87 -11.85
C PHE A 197 9.97 10.81 -12.28
N LEU A 198 8.82 10.82 -11.60
CA LEU A 198 7.61 10.09 -11.96
C LEU A 198 6.39 10.99 -11.76
N LEU A 199 5.27 10.65 -12.40
CA LEU A 199 4.01 11.37 -12.22
C LEU A 199 3.18 10.73 -11.11
N GLN A 200 2.63 11.56 -10.23
CA GLN A 200 1.59 11.20 -9.29
C GLN A 200 0.29 11.92 -9.68
N ILE A 201 -0.85 11.24 -9.70
CA ILE A 201 -2.14 11.91 -9.91
C ILE A 201 -2.41 12.82 -8.72
N ALA A 202 -2.71 14.10 -8.97
CA ALA A 202 -2.95 15.07 -7.91
C ALA A 202 -4.08 14.63 -6.96
N ALA A 203 -3.90 14.88 -5.67
CA ALA A 203 -4.79 14.45 -4.58
C ALA A 203 -4.94 12.92 -4.41
N GLN A 204 -4.19 12.09 -5.14
CA GLN A 204 -4.23 10.63 -5.01
C GLN A 204 -2.82 10.09 -4.74
N LYS A 205 -2.69 9.04 -3.91
CA LYS A 205 -1.43 8.29 -3.76
C LYS A 205 -1.26 7.26 -4.89
N LYS A 206 -1.56 7.66 -6.13
CA LYS A 206 -1.44 6.83 -7.33
C LYS A 206 -0.34 7.38 -8.23
N PHE A 207 0.59 6.51 -8.59
CA PHE A 207 1.79 6.86 -9.35
C PHE A 207 1.74 6.20 -10.72
N LEU A 208 2.19 6.91 -11.75
CA LEU A 208 2.34 6.38 -13.11
C LEU A 208 3.78 5.88 -13.28
N THR A 209 3.99 4.60 -12.96
CA THR A 209 5.30 3.96 -13.01
C THR A 209 5.71 3.48 -14.40
N GLY A 210 4.73 3.28 -15.29
CA GLY A 210 4.94 2.78 -16.64
C GLY A 210 5.37 3.89 -17.61
N ASN A 211 6.65 3.92 -17.98
CA ASN A 211 7.17 5.01 -18.82
C ASN A 211 6.87 4.87 -20.32
N LYS A 212 6.34 3.72 -20.75
CA LYS A 212 6.16 3.39 -22.18
C LYS A 212 4.71 3.51 -22.67
N ARG A 213 3.74 3.50 -21.76
CA ARG A 213 2.32 3.54 -22.12
C ARG A 213 1.86 4.99 -22.26
N HIS A 214 0.91 5.23 -23.15
CA HIS A 214 0.31 6.56 -23.31
C HIS A 214 -0.52 6.94 -22.09
N LEU A 215 -0.52 8.22 -21.75
CA LEU A 215 -1.22 8.76 -20.58
C LEU A 215 -2.72 8.46 -20.60
N ILE A 216 -3.34 8.51 -21.79
CA ILE A 216 -4.77 8.24 -21.98
C ILE A 216 -5.17 6.80 -21.66
N MET A 217 -4.23 5.86 -21.55
CA MET A 217 -4.53 4.48 -21.18
C MET A 217 -4.66 4.27 -19.67
N TYR A 218 -4.18 5.21 -18.86
CA TYR A 218 -4.30 5.13 -17.40
C TYR A 218 -5.72 5.48 -16.99
N ALA A 219 -6.37 4.59 -16.23
CA ALA A 219 -7.78 4.73 -15.86
C ALA A 219 -8.11 6.08 -15.21
N GLY A 220 -7.25 6.53 -14.29
CA GLY A 220 -7.41 7.82 -13.61
C GLY A 220 -7.31 9.02 -14.55
N VAL A 221 -6.38 8.99 -15.51
CA VAL A 221 -6.21 10.07 -16.50
C VAL A 221 -7.37 10.07 -17.49
N ARG A 222 -7.74 8.89 -17.99
CA ARG A 222 -8.83 8.73 -18.94
C ARG A 222 -10.16 9.23 -18.38
N SER A 223 -10.49 8.84 -17.15
CA SER A 223 -11.71 9.31 -16.49
C SER A 223 -11.74 10.84 -16.38
N MET A 224 -10.60 11.50 -16.06
CA MET A 224 -10.55 12.97 -16.04
C MET A 224 -10.84 13.58 -17.41
N LEU A 225 -10.23 13.04 -18.47
CA LEU A 225 -10.45 13.51 -19.84
C LEU A 225 -11.90 13.27 -20.31
N GLU A 226 -12.47 12.10 -19.98
CA GLU A 226 -13.87 11.77 -20.24
C GLU A 226 -14.83 12.68 -19.47
N ASP A 227 -14.42 13.23 -18.33
CA ASP A 227 -15.22 14.16 -17.53
C ASP A 227 -14.98 15.66 -17.86
N TYR A 228 -14.26 15.97 -18.94
CA TYR A 228 -13.85 17.34 -19.28
C TYR A 228 -13.00 18.03 -18.18
N ARG A 229 -12.22 17.25 -17.43
CA ARG A 229 -11.32 17.75 -16.40
C ARG A 229 -9.88 17.69 -16.89
N ILE A 230 -9.13 18.74 -16.61
CA ILE A 230 -7.68 18.82 -16.85
C ILE A 230 -7.00 17.80 -15.93
N PRO A 231 -6.28 16.80 -16.46
CA PRO A 231 -5.49 15.90 -15.64
C PRO A 231 -4.35 16.67 -14.98
N ARG A 232 -4.31 16.56 -13.65
CA ARG A 232 -3.35 17.25 -12.79
C ARG A 232 -2.37 16.25 -12.19
N PHE A 233 -1.09 16.56 -12.27
CA PHE A 233 -0.03 15.69 -11.78
C PHE A 233 0.90 16.42 -10.84
N VAL A 234 1.29 15.76 -9.75
CA VAL A 234 2.43 16.17 -8.95
C VAL A 234 3.65 15.40 -9.46
N VAL A 235 4.70 16.12 -9.83
CA VAL A 235 5.97 15.52 -10.26
C VAL A 235 6.75 15.13 -9.01
N ARG A 236 7.13 13.86 -8.91
CA ARG A 236 7.78 13.29 -7.72
C ARG A 236 9.13 12.70 -8.07
N ARG A 237 10.13 12.92 -7.23
CA ARG A 237 11.46 12.31 -7.37
C ARG A 237 11.39 10.84 -7.01
N LYS A 238 11.90 10.00 -7.90
CA LYS A 238 11.95 8.55 -7.71
C LYS A 238 12.69 8.16 -6.43
N SER A 239 13.78 8.87 -6.13
CA SER A 239 14.61 8.64 -4.95
C SER A 239 13.88 8.91 -3.63
N ILE A 240 12.91 9.82 -3.61
CA ILE A 240 12.10 10.11 -2.43
C ILE A 240 10.98 9.07 -2.31
N VAL A 241 10.21 8.87 -3.38
CA VAL A 241 9.09 7.92 -3.38
C VAL A 241 9.54 6.52 -2.93
N LEU A 242 10.67 6.01 -3.43
CA LEU A 242 11.14 4.67 -3.08
C LEU A 242 11.60 4.51 -1.62
N ARG A 243 11.81 5.61 -0.85
CA ARG A 243 12.15 5.50 0.58
C ARG A 243 11.02 4.91 1.41
N ASP A 244 9.78 5.14 0.97
CA ASP A 244 8.55 4.69 1.65
C ASP A 244 8.23 3.22 1.35
N TYR A 245 8.78 2.68 0.25
CA TYR A 245 8.48 1.34 -0.26
C TYR A 245 9.70 0.43 -0.19
N ARG A 246 10.24 0.28 1.02
CA ARG A 246 11.38 -0.62 1.27
C ARG A 246 10.90 -2.07 1.19
N ASN A 247 11.80 -2.94 0.72
CA ASN A 247 11.66 -4.38 0.87
C ASN A 247 11.36 -4.69 2.34
N LEU A 248 10.17 -5.24 2.60
CA LEU A 248 9.89 -5.87 3.88
C LEU A 248 10.94 -6.94 4.08
N ARG A 249 11.70 -6.85 5.18
CA ARG A 249 12.65 -7.91 5.52
C ARG A 249 11.84 -9.21 5.60
N PRO A 250 12.35 -10.32 5.04
CA PRO A 250 11.75 -11.60 5.35
C PRO A 250 11.72 -11.71 6.87
N CYS A 251 10.63 -12.22 7.43
CA CYS A 251 10.58 -12.64 8.83
C CYS A 251 11.66 -13.71 9.02
N THR A 252 12.90 -13.30 9.22
CA THR A 252 14.07 -14.13 9.47
C THR A 252 14.09 -14.46 10.96
N GLY A 253 12.95 -14.95 11.44
CA GLY A 253 12.91 -15.81 12.59
C GLY A 253 12.93 -17.23 12.03
N HIS A 254 14.07 -17.89 12.10
CA HIS A 254 14.09 -19.35 12.23
C HIS A 254 13.47 -19.70 13.60
N HIS A 255 12.18 -19.45 13.74
CA HIS A 255 11.34 -20.10 14.70
C HIS A 255 10.49 -20.98 13.85
N THR A 256 10.90 -22.25 13.80
CA THR A 256 10.08 -23.34 13.31
C THR A 256 8.71 -23.24 13.97
N CYS A 257 7.76 -22.56 13.32
CA CYS A 257 6.37 -22.97 13.39
C CYS A 257 6.42 -24.46 13.05
N GLY A 258 6.13 -25.31 14.03
CA GLY A 258 6.52 -26.71 14.05
C GLY A 258 6.30 -27.34 12.68
N HIS A 259 7.38 -27.85 12.08
CA HIS A 259 7.41 -28.40 10.73
C HIS A 259 6.14 -29.21 10.44
N MET A 260 5.18 -28.61 9.74
CA MET A 260 4.08 -29.33 9.12
C MET A 260 4.64 -29.99 7.87
N LYS A 261 5.14 -31.22 8.02
CA LYS A 261 5.36 -32.10 6.87
C LYS A 261 4.04 -32.77 6.52
N VAL A 262 3.53 -32.46 5.34
CA VAL A 262 2.43 -33.20 4.73
C VAL A 262 3.03 -34.49 4.16
N ASP A 263 2.98 -35.56 4.94
CA ASP A 263 3.21 -36.92 4.43
C ASP A 263 1.85 -37.65 4.36
N GLY A 264 1.39 -37.93 3.14
CA GLY A 264 0.38 -38.96 2.88
C GLY A 264 -0.96 -38.82 3.62
N GLY A 265 -1.50 -37.60 3.75
CA GLY A 265 -2.91 -37.40 4.13
C GLY A 265 -3.27 -37.69 5.60
N ARG A 266 -2.31 -37.75 6.53
CA ARG A 266 -2.60 -37.78 7.99
C ARG A 266 -1.62 -36.91 8.77
N MET A 267 -2.16 -35.94 9.52
CA MET A 267 -1.40 -35.19 10.51
C MET A 267 -1.03 -36.07 11.71
N LYS A 268 0.25 -36.05 12.11
CA LYS A 268 0.70 -36.54 13.42
C LYS A 268 1.45 -35.42 14.14
N TYR A 269 1.00 -35.06 15.34
CA TYR A 269 1.80 -34.28 16.29
C TYR A 269 2.99 -35.13 16.76
N ARG A 270 4.21 -34.60 16.66
CA ARG A 270 5.36 -35.14 17.40
C ARG A 270 5.64 -34.21 18.59
N GLU A 271 5.33 -34.68 19.79
CA GLU A 271 6.00 -34.17 20.99
C GLU A 271 7.46 -34.61 20.92
N GLY A 272 8.38 -33.65 20.89
CA GLY A 272 9.80 -33.91 20.79
C GLY A 272 10.59 -32.90 21.61
N ALA A 273 10.75 -33.19 22.89
CA ALA A 273 11.80 -32.62 23.72
C ALA A 273 13.16 -32.93 23.09
N VAL A 274 14.00 -31.90 22.89
CA VAL A 274 15.41 -32.10 22.58
C VAL A 274 16.23 -31.61 23.77
N ARG A 275 16.75 -32.57 24.53
CA ARG A 275 17.83 -32.37 25.50
C ARG A 275 19.06 -31.85 24.77
N MET A 276 19.61 -30.75 25.28
CA MET A 276 21.00 -30.37 24.98
C MET A 276 21.95 -31.29 25.74
N ILE A 277 22.95 -31.84 25.05
CA ILE A 277 24.17 -32.37 25.64
C ILE A 277 25.31 -32.14 24.64
N PRO A 278 26.53 -31.88 25.13
CA PRO A 278 27.11 -30.58 25.46
C PRO A 278 27.81 -29.89 24.27
#